data_AF-A0A434I0M0-F1
#
_entry.id   AF-A0A434I0M0-F1
#
_cell.length_a   1.000
_cell.length_b   1.000
_cell.length_c   1.000
_cell.angle_alpha   90.00
_cell.angle_beta   90.00
_cell.angle_gamma   90.00
#
_symmetry.space_group_name_H-M   'P 1'
#
loop_
_entity.id
_entity.type
_entity.pdbx_description
1 polymer ?
#
loop_
_entity_poly.entity_id
_entity_poly.type
_entity_poly.pdbx_seq_one_letter_code
_entity_poly.pdbx_strand_id
1 'polypeptide(L)' 'ELVEFNREYEVEKYAPGILLFASNGGGEAYGFDTHEVEMPIVRIPFIFMERQSAETIARDLADLFATLEDLK' A
#
# COMPACT_ATOMS: atom_id res chain seq x y z
N GLU A 1 6.41 6.03 14.37
CA GLU A 1 6.48 4.79 13.58
C GLU A 1 5.93 4.92 12.15
N LEU A 2 4.62 4.84 11.87
CA LEU A 2 4.12 4.84 10.46
C LEU A 2 4.54 6.09 9.65
N VAL A 3 4.47 7.26 10.28
CA VAL A 3 4.87 8.54 9.66
C VAL A 3 6.37 8.56 9.37
N GLU A 4 7.19 8.07 10.29
CA GLU A 4 8.65 8.02 10.13
C GLU A 4 9.02 7.02 9.04
N PHE A 5 8.39 5.84 9.03
CA PHE A 5 8.54 4.84 7.98
C PHE A 5 8.26 5.44 6.59
N ASN A 6 7.11 6.08 6.39
CA ASN A 6 6.78 6.69 5.09
C ASN A 6 7.74 7.84 4.72
N ARG A 7 8.27 8.56 5.71
CA ARG A 7 9.25 9.63 5.48
C ARG A 7 10.62 9.08 5.09
N GLU A 8 11.10 8.03 5.76
CA GLU A 8 12.40 7.38 5.48
C GLU A 8 12.45 6.79 4.07
N TYR A 9 11.35 6.20 3.62
CA TYR A 9 11.21 5.68 2.25
C TYR A 9 10.81 6.74 1.22
N GLU A 10 10.72 8.01 1.61
CA GLU A 10 10.29 9.14 0.77
C GLU A 10 8.98 8.84 0.00
N VAL A 11 8.01 8.17 0.62
CA VAL A 11 6.79 7.68 -0.06
C VAL A 11 6.05 8.82 -0.76
N GLU A 12 5.91 9.97 -0.11
CA GLU A 12 5.23 11.14 -0.69
C GLU A 12 5.93 11.66 -1.97
N LYS A 13 7.23 11.43 -2.14
CA LYS A 13 7.99 11.84 -3.33
C LYS A 13 7.78 10.89 -4.50
N TYR A 14 7.73 9.58 -4.24
CA TYR A 14 7.67 8.55 -5.30
C TYR A 14 6.24 8.08 -5.61
N ALA A 15 5.42 7.94 -4.57
CA ALA A 15 4.02 7.53 -4.64
C ALA A 15 3.13 8.50 -3.84
N PRO A 16 2.94 9.75 -4.29
CA PRO A 16 2.16 10.75 -3.57
C PRO A 16 0.74 10.27 -3.27
N GLY A 17 0.27 10.56 -2.06
CA GLY A 17 -1.04 10.11 -1.59
C GLY A 17 -1.17 8.59 -1.40
N ILE A 18 -0.05 7.87 -1.28
CA ILE A 18 -0.04 6.52 -0.72
C ILE A 18 0.49 6.60 0.71
N LEU A 19 -0.22 5.97 1.66
CA LEU A 19 0.24 5.79 3.03
C LEU A 19 0.55 4.31 3.26
N LEU A 20 1.83 3.95 3.23
CA LEU A 20 2.27 2.58 3.44
C LEU A 20 2.11 2.15 4.91
N PHE A 21 1.69 0.91 5.11
CA PHE A 21 1.56 0.31 6.43
C PHE A 21 2.22 -1.07 6.58
N ALA A 22 2.58 -1.73 5.47
CA ALA A 22 3.25 -3.02 5.53
C ALA A 22 4.13 -3.27 4.29
N SER A 23 4.97 -4.30 4.40
CA SER A 23 5.70 -4.89 3.28
C SER A 23 5.81 -6.40 3.47
N ASN A 24 5.89 -7.16 2.39
CA ASN A 24 6.14 -8.61 2.46
C ASN A 24 7.65 -8.95 2.59
N GLY A 25 8.53 -7.94 2.62
CA GLY A 25 9.99 -8.13 2.64
C GLY A 25 10.58 -8.67 1.32
N GLY A 26 9.74 -8.98 0.33
CA GLY A 26 10.08 -9.51 -0.98
C GLY A 26 9.99 -8.48 -2.10
N GLY A 27 9.93 -7.19 -1.77
CA GLY A 27 9.86 -6.09 -2.73
C GLY A 27 8.47 -5.55 -3.00
N GLU A 28 7.44 -6.00 -2.29
CA GLU A 28 6.09 -5.41 -2.34
C GLU A 28 5.80 -4.65 -1.04
N ALA A 29 5.13 -3.52 -1.17
CA ALA A 29 4.55 -2.79 -0.05
C ALA A 29 3.04 -2.65 -0.19
N TYR A 30 2.40 -2.40 0.95
CA TYR A 30 0.97 -2.28 1.09
C TYR A 30 0.65 -0.96 1.77
N GLY A 31 -0.35 -0.27 1.26
CA GLY A 31 -0.73 1.05 1.75
C GLY A 31 -2.18 1.40 1.45
N PHE A 32 -2.61 2.53 1.99
CA PHE A 32 -3.89 3.15 1.66
C PHE A 32 -3.71 4.18 0.55
N ASP A 33 -4.61 4.21 -0.43
CA ASP A 33 -4.66 5.31 -1.40
C ASP A 33 -5.51 6.46 -0.85
N THR A 34 -4.86 7.53 -0.40
CA THR A 34 -5.51 8.66 0.27
C THR A 34 -6.15 9.67 -0.70
N HIS A 35 -6.02 9.48 -2.01
CA HIS A 35 -6.76 10.29 -2.99
C HIS A 35 -8.22 9.85 -3.12
N GLU A 36 -8.54 8.60 -2.78
CA GLU A 36 -9.90 8.10 -2.77
C GLU A 36 -10.49 8.23 -1.36
N VAL A 37 -11.76 8.63 -1.27
CA VAL A 37 -12.47 8.81 0.01
C VAL A 37 -12.54 7.50 0.79
N GLU A 38 -12.72 6.38 0.08
CA GLU A 38 -12.80 5.04 0.68
C GLU A 38 -11.45 4.53 1.16
N MET A 39 -10.34 5.17 0.74
CA MET A 39 -8.98 4.76 1.06
C MET A 39 -8.73 3.26 0.81
N PRO A 40 -8.87 2.77 -0.43
CA PRO A 40 -8.66 1.36 -0.73
C PRO A 40 -7.22 0.95 -0.40
N ILE A 41 -7.06 -0.34 -0.12
CA ILE A 41 -5.77 -0.95 0.15
C ILE A 41 -5.13 -1.32 -1.19
N VAL A 42 -3.94 -0.78 -1.41
CA VAL A 42 -3.14 -1.02 -2.61
C VAL A 42 -1.90 -1.84 -2.29
N ARG A 43 -1.43 -2.57 -3.29
CA ARG A 43 -0.09 -3.15 -3.36
C ARG A 43 0.74 -2.31 -4.33
N ILE A 44 1.98 -2.02 -3.97
CA ILE A 44 2.91 -1.25 -4.81
C ILE A 44 4.33 -1.86 -4.77
N PRO A 45 5.02 -1.97 -5.91
CA PRO A 45 6.41 -2.41 -5.94
C PRO A 45 7.31 -1.44 -5.17
N PHE A 46 8.08 -1.94 -4.22
CA PHE A 46 8.90 -1.13 -3.31
C PHE A 46 10.17 -0.56 -3.96
N ILE A 47 10.68 -1.21 -5.02
CA ILE A 47 11.94 -0.82 -5.69
C ILE A 47 11.77 0.45 -6.55
N PHE A 48 10.66 0.56 -7.30
CA PHE A 48 10.36 1.74 -8.12
C PHE A 48 9.32 2.65 -7.48
N MET A 49 8.40 2.10 -6.69
CA MET A 49 7.40 2.81 -5.87
C MET A 49 6.73 3.98 -6.60
N GLU A 50 6.16 3.71 -7.76
CA GLU A 50 5.43 4.73 -8.52
C GLU A 50 3.94 4.58 -8.29
N ARG A 51 3.23 5.68 -8.02
CA ARG A 51 1.77 5.64 -7.83
C ARG A 51 1.02 4.92 -8.96
N GLN A 52 1.47 5.08 -10.20
CA GLN A 52 0.86 4.44 -11.39
C GLN A 52 0.97 2.91 -11.38
N SER A 53 1.90 2.37 -10.60
CA SER A 53 2.09 0.93 -10.39
C SER A 53 1.36 0.40 -9.14
N ALA A 54 0.61 1.24 -8.43
CA ALA A 54 -0.23 0.82 -7.33
C ALA A 54 -1.45 0.05 -7.86
N GLU A 55 -1.66 -1.16 -7.35
CA GLU A 55 -2.78 -2.02 -7.68
C GLU A 55 -3.71 -2.10 -6.47
N THR A 56 -5.00 -1.79 -6.66
CA THR A 56 -5.99 -1.98 -5.59
C THR A 56 -6.20 -3.48 -5.37
N ILE A 57 -5.94 -3.95 -4.15
CA ILE A 57 -6.08 -5.36 -3.78
C ILE A 57 -7.24 -5.61 -2.83
N ALA A 58 -7.75 -4.57 -2.16
CA ALA A 58 -8.92 -4.66 -1.31
C ALA A 58 -9.53 -3.27 -1.10
N ARG A 59 -10.84 -3.21 -0.95
CA ARG A 59 -11.58 -1.95 -0.62
C ARG A 59 -11.45 -1.57 0.85
N ASP A 60 -11.30 -2.55 1.73
CA ASP A 60 -11.15 -2.35 3.17
C ASP A 60 -10.37 -3.54 3.80
N LEU A 61 -10.14 -3.48 5.12
CA LEU A 61 -9.42 -4.54 5.83
C LEU A 61 -10.17 -5.87 5.86
N ALA A 62 -11.51 -5.85 5.88
CA ALA A 62 -12.29 -7.09 5.91
C ALA A 62 -12.18 -7.82 4.57
N ASP A 63 -12.26 -7.08 3.47
CA ASP A 63 -12.07 -7.56 2.10
C ASP A 63 -10.63 -8.09 1.89
N LEU A 64 -9.64 -7.43 2.48
CA LEU A 64 -8.25 -7.91 2.48
C LEU A 64 -8.12 -9.27 3.16
N PHE A 65 -8.67 -9.42 4.37
CA PHE A 65 -8.57 -10.69 5.09
C PHE A 65 -9.34 -11.81 4.41
N ALA A 66 -10.52 -11.53 3.83
CA ALA A 66 -11.26 -12.49 3.02
C ALA A 66 -10.42 -12.98 1.84
N THR A 67 -9.77 -12.07 1.12
CA THR A 67 -8.90 -12.40 -0.02
C THR A 67 -7.70 -13.25 0.39
N LEU A 68 -7.14 -13.03 1.58
CA LEU A 68 -6.03 -13.83 2.10
C LEU A 68 -6.45 -15.23 2.57
N GLU A 69 -7.70 -15.41 2.99
CA GLU A 69 -8.24 -16.72 3.35
C GLU A 69 -8.42 -17.63 2.12
N ASP A 70 -8.82 -17.07 0.98
CA ASP A 70 -8.97 -17.79 -0.29
C ASP A 70 -7.63 -18.26 -0.89
N LEU A 71 -6.50 -17.74 -0.41
CA LEU A 71 -5.14 -18.12 -0.81
C LEU A 71 -4.56 -19.30 -0.01
N LYS A 72 -5.31 -19.88 0.93
CA LYS A 72 -4.93 -21.06 1.74
C LYS A 72 -5.27 -22.37 1.05
#